data_AF-A0A5C2RWG2-F1
#
_entry.id   AF-A0A5C2RWG2-F1
#
_cell.length_a   1.000
_cell.length_b   1.000
_cell.length_c   1.000
_cell.angle_alpha   90.00
_cell.angle_beta   90.00
_cell.angle_gamma   90.00
#
_symmetry.space_group_name_H-M   'P 1'
#
loop_
_entity.id
_entity.type
_entity.pdbx_description
1 polymer ?
#
loop_
_entity_poly.entity_id
_entity_poly.type
_entity_poly.pdbx_seq_one_letter_code
_entity_poly.pdbx_strand_id
1 'polypeptide(L)'
;SRVYEHYLKPKIVKGPNGTIMHRFICKTYPSKHVDRADYEDSTGNLKRHADLCDPDDTPEAEAITAFAHGSTYLPARLRFLLAMWCAARHRPFAVVDDPEFKTILRMLYGKVELPSRVTVSRDVQRIVEETKTSLMKRFETLTGVNASAQNLKGKVHLCVDGWTSPNVISFLGVTAHWHEDAEIRHVILDFIR
;
A
#
# COMPACT_ATOMS: atom_id res chain seq x y z
N SER A 1 17.51 11.30 33.90
CA SER A 1 16.37 10.93 33.04
C SER A 1 16.21 9.41 33.09
N ARG A 2 14.99 8.89 33.32
CA ARG A 2 14.73 7.43 33.39
C ARG A 2 15.02 6.70 32.06
N VAL A 3 15.05 7.43 30.95
CA VAL A 3 15.34 6.92 29.59
C VAL A 3 16.65 6.13 29.51
N TYR A 4 17.67 6.48 30.30
CA TYR A 4 18.95 5.77 30.30
C TYR A 4 18.85 4.34 30.87
N GLU A 5 17.82 4.02 31.66
CA GLU A 5 17.59 2.69 32.21
C GLU A 5 17.28 1.66 31.12
N HIS A 6 16.79 2.09 29.95
CA HIS A 6 16.50 1.23 28.80
C HIS A 6 17.77 0.74 28.06
N TYR A 7 18.93 1.34 28.36
CA TYR A 7 20.19 1.06 27.67
C TYR A 7 21.23 0.43 28.60
N LEU A 8 22.13 -0.37 28.03
CA LEU A 8 23.35 -0.77 28.70
C LEU A 8 24.25 0.45 28.96
N LYS A 9 25.18 0.32 29.91
CA LYS A 9 26.19 1.35 30.18
C LYS A 9 26.88 1.74 28.86
N PRO A 10 26.93 3.04 28.51
CA PRO A 10 27.38 3.46 27.19
C PRO A 10 28.84 3.13 26.96
N LYS A 11 29.17 2.79 25.72
CA LYS A 11 30.55 2.56 25.27
C LYS A 11 31.02 3.79 24.50
N ILE A 12 32.24 4.25 24.78
CA ILE A 12 32.84 5.35 24.01
C ILE A 12 33.33 4.78 22.68
N VAL A 13 32.90 5.39 21.58
CA VAL A 13 33.26 5.03 20.20
C VAL A 13 33.75 6.26 19.46
N LYS A 14 34.61 6.06 18.46
CA LYS A 14 35.06 7.14 17.56
C LYS A 14 34.03 7.32 16.45
N GLY A 15 33.48 8.51 16.34
CA GLY A 15 32.57 8.90 15.28
C GLY A 15 33.28 9.30 13.98
N PRO A 16 32.50 9.64 12.95
CA PRO A 16 33.02 10.20 11.70
C PRO A 16 33.85 11.45 12.02
N ASN A 17 35.05 11.55 11.47
CA ASN A 17 35.99 12.66 11.68
C ASN A 17 36.68 12.72 13.06
N GLY A 18 36.63 11.63 13.85
CA GLY A 18 37.39 11.52 15.10
C GLY A 18 36.71 12.14 16.32
N THR A 19 35.44 12.54 16.20
CA THR A 19 34.60 12.97 17.32
C THR A 19 34.38 11.83 18.32
N ILE A 20 34.36 12.16 19.61
CA ILE A 20 34.02 11.22 20.67
C ILE A 20 32.49 11.07 20.68
N MET A 21 32.01 9.83 20.61
CA MET A 21 30.59 9.52 20.71
C MET A 21 30.35 8.46 21.78
N HIS A 22 29.25 8.61 22.53
CA HIS A 22 28.71 7.62 23.44
C HIS A 22 27.68 6.75 22.73
N ARG A 23 27.98 5.45 22.62
CA ARG A 23 27.07 4.43 22.07
C ARG A 23 26.22 3.81 23.17
N PHE A 24 24.92 4.03 23.10
CA PHE A 24 23.91 3.44 23.97
C PHE A 24 23.28 2.23 23.28
N ILE A 25 23.55 1.02 23.79
CA ILE A 25 23.02 -0.23 23.24
C ILE A 25 21.73 -0.60 23.97
N CYS A 26 20.66 -0.92 23.22
CA CYS A 26 19.37 -1.30 23.78
C CYS A 26 19.48 -2.60 24.59
N LYS A 27 18.88 -2.65 25.79
CA LYS A 27 18.85 -3.88 26.61
C LYS A 27 17.96 -4.97 26.00
N THR A 28 16.83 -4.57 25.41
CA THR A 28 15.83 -5.48 24.83
C THR A 28 16.27 -6.03 23.47
N TYR A 29 16.90 -5.19 22.63
CA TYR A 29 17.42 -5.58 21.32
C TYR A 29 18.90 -5.20 21.18
N PRO A 30 19.84 -6.08 21.58
CA PRO A 30 21.28 -5.80 21.56
C PRO A 30 21.86 -5.44 20.19
N SER A 31 21.14 -5.71 19.10
CA SER A 31 21.50 -5.31 17.73
C SER A 31 21.24 -3.84 17.42
N LYS A 32 20.43 -3.13 18.22
CA LYS A 32 20.10 -1.71 18.04
C LYS A 32 20.89 -0.84 19.02
N HIS A 33 21.31 0.33 18.54
CA HIS A 33 22.02 1.33 19.34
C HIS A 33 21.68 2.75 18.91
N VAL A 34 21.92 3.70 19.81
CA VAL A 34 21.84 5.15 19.57
C VAL A 34 23.18 5.75 19.94
N ASP A 35 23.83 6.44 18.99
CA ASP A 35 25.09 7.14 19.22
C ASP A 35 24.81 8.62 19.51
N ARG A 36 25.58 9.20 20.44
CA ARG A 36 25.44 10.61 20.86
C ARG A 36 26.80 11.26 21.05
N ALA A 37 26.92 12.53 20.65
CA ALA A 37 28.12 13.31 20.93
C ALA A 37 28.09 13.91 22.35
N ASP A 38 29.26 14.19 22.91
CA ASP A 38 29.43 14.64 24.31
C ASP A 38 28.76 16.00 24.60
N TYR A 39 28.55 16.83 23.57
CA TYR A 39 27.93 18.16 23.69
C TYR A 39 26.40 18.14 23.56
N GLU A 40 25.79 16.99 23.33
CA GLU A 40 24.33 16.91 23.23
C GLU A 40 23.68 16.75 24.61
N ASP A 41 22.92 17.75 25.05
CA ASP A 41 22.28 17.71 26.38
C ASP A 41 20.85 17.14 26.36
N SER A 42 20.24 16.94 25.18
CA SER A 42 18.84 16.48 25.04
C SER A 42 18.70 14.96 24.95
N THR A 43 17.82 14.35 25.74
CA THR A 43 17.56 12.89 25.67
C THR A 43 16.56 12.48 24.57
N GLY A 44 16.24 13.36 23.61
CA GLY A 44 15.14 13.14 22.66
C GLY A 44 15.28 11.91 21.76
N ASN A 45 16.48 11.63 21.25
CA ASN A 45 16.74 10.45 20.41
C ASN A 45 16.68 9.13 21.19
N LEU A 46 17.23 9.13 22.41
CA LEU A 46 17.16 7.99 23.34
C LEU A 46 15.70 7.71 23.74
N LYS A 47 14.94 8.77 24.05
CA LYS A 47 13.53 8.65 24.43
C LYS A 47 12.73 8.07 23.27
N ARG A 48 12.88 8.62 22.07
CA ARG A 48 12.18 8.12 20.86
C ARG A 48 12.44 6.64 20.61
N HIS A 49 13.68 6.19 20.77
CA HIS A 49 13.97 4.77 20.62
C HIS A 49 13.33 3.94 21.74
N ALA A 50 13.43 4.36 23.00
CA ALA A 50 12.82 3.66 24.13
C ALA A 50 11.29 3.55 23.95
N ASP A 51 10.61 4.65 23.62
CA ASP A 51 9.16 4.71 23.40
C ASP A 51 8.70 3.78 22.24
N LEU A 52 9.53 3.57 21.22
CA LEU A 52 9.24 2.65 20.11
C LEU A 52 9.62 1.19 20.43
N CYS A 53 10.58 0.99 21.32
CA CYS A 53 11.15 -0.31 21.64
C CYS A 53 10.33 -1.04 22.70
N ASP A 54 9.78 -0.29 23.64
CA ASP A 54 8.97 -0.77 24.75
C ASP A 54 7.88 0.29 25.01
N PRO A 55 6.86 0.34 24.13
CA PRO A 55 5.80 1.33 24.26
C PRO A 55 5.06 1.09 25.58
N ASP A 56 4.88 2.15 26.37
CA ASP A 56 3.98 2.09 27.53
C ASP A 56 2.58 1.66 27.06
N ASP A 57 1.84 0.95 27.92
CA ASP A 57 0.43 0.66 27.68
C ASP A 57 -0.29 1.98 27.36
N THR A 58 -0.83 2.08 26.14
CA THR A 58 -1.52 3.29 25.68
C THR A 58 -2.60 3.66 26.68
N PRO A 59 -2.55 4.86 27.29
CA PRO A 59 -3.57 5.29 28.25
C PRO A 59 -4.96 5.20 27.63
N GLU A 60 -5.96 4.78 28.40
CA GLU A 60 -7.35 4.66 27.94
C GLU A 60 -7.87 5.96 27.32
N ALA A 61 -7.35 7.12 27.77
CA ALA A 61 -7.62 8.42 27.18
C ALA A 61 -7.11 8.55 25.73
N GLU A 62 -5.95 8.01 25.36
CA GLU A 62 -5.48 7.99 23.97
C GLU A 62 -6.27 7.00 23.12
N ALA A 63 -6.67 5.86 23.68
CA ALA A 63 -7.60 4.92 23.02
C ALA A 63 -8.98 5.56 22.80
N ILE A 64 -9.49 6.33 23.77
CA ILE A 64 -10.73 7.12 23.66
C ILE A 64 -10.55 8.26 22.67
N THR A 65 -9.40 8.94 22.61
CA THR A 65 -9.14 10.00 21.62
C THR A 65 -9.01 9.42 20.21
N ALA A 66 -8.37 8.25 20.05
CA ALA A 66 -8.32 7.51 18.80
C ALA A 66 -9.70 7.00 18.36
N PHE A 67 -10.56 6.63 19.32
CA PHE A 67 -11.96 6.31 19.10
C PHE A 67 -12.81 7.56 18.79
N ALA A 68 -12.53 8.70 19.44
CA ALA A 68 -13.21 9.99 19.29
C ALA A 68 -12.78 10.76 18.03
N HIS A 69 -11.62 10.45 17.44
CA HIS A 69 -11.25 10.91 16.10
C HIS A 69 -12.20 10.40 15.00
N GLY A 70 -13.17 9.56 15.37
CA GLY A 70 -14.19 9.04 14.48
C GLY A 70 -13.60 7.92 13.64
N SER A 71 -14.35 6.86 13.43
CA SER A 71 -13.94 5.80 12.52
C SER A 71 -13.43 6.41 11.20
N THR A 72 -12.20 6.08 10.76
CA THR A 72 -11.70 6.43 9.41
C THR A 72 -12.50 5.72 8.29
N TYR A 73 -13.54 4.99 8.69
CA TYR A 73 -14.49 4.33 7.85
C TYR A 73 -15.29 5.34 7.02
N LEU A 74 -15.24 5.14 5.71
CA LEU A 74 -16.11 5.79 4.75
C LEU A 74 -16.71 4.67 3.89
N PRO A 75 -18.05 4.54 3.77
CA PRO A 75 -18.66 3.48 2.98
C PRO A 75 -18.13 3.41 1.55
N ALA A 76 -17.95 4.57 0.91
CA ALA A 76 -17.38 4.67 -0.44
C ALA A 76 -15.92 4.16 -0.50
N ARG A 77 -15.10 4.46 0.52
CA ARG A 77 -13.71 4.00 0.59
C ARG A 77 -13.64 2.49 0.81
N LEU A 78 -14.51 1.93 1.67
CA LEU A 78 -14.58 0.48 1.86
C LEU A 78 -14.96 -0.22 0.55
N ARG A 79 -15.98 0.26 -0.17
CA ARG A 79 -16.39 -0.28 -1.47
C ARG A 79 -15.23 -0.30 -2.48
N PHE A 80 -14.53 0.82 -2.61
CA PHE A 80 -13.36 0.90 -3.47
C PHE A 80 -12.28 -0.12 -3.08
N LEU A 81 -11.94 -0.21 -1.79
CA LEU A 81 -10.93 -1.16 -1.31
C LEU A 81 -11.35 -2.63 -1.53
N LEU A 82 -12.63 -2.96 -1.36
CA LEU A 82 -13.15 -4.32 -1.62
C LEU A 82 -13.11 -4.66 -3.11
N ALA A 83 -13.48 -3.72 -3.99
CA ALA A 83 -13.35 -3.89 -5.43
C ALA A 83 -11.90 -4.12 -5.85
N MET A 84 -10.97 -3.28 -5.36
CA MET A 84 -9.54 -3.44 -5.62
C MET A 84 -8.97 -4.73 -5.03
N TRP A 85 -9.39 -5.13 -3.83
CA TRP A 85 -8.96 -6.38 -3.22
C TRP A 85 -9.41 -7.59 -4.05
N CYS A 86 -10.67 -7.60 -4.50
CA CYS A 86 -11.18 -8.67 -5.35
C CYS A 86 -10.41 -8.76 -6.66
N ALA A 87 -10.24 -7.63 -7.35
CA ALA A 87 -9.53 -7.57 -8.63
C ALA A 87 -8.05 -7.95 -8.49
N ALA A 88 -7.32 -7.35 -7.54
CA ALA A 88 -5.88 -7.53 -7.40
C ALA A 88 -5.48 -8.90 -6.82
N ARG A 89 -6.40 -9.59 -6.12
CA ARG A 89 -6.13 -10.90 -5.50
C ARG A 89 -6.95 -12.03 -6.12
N HIS A 90 -7.56 -11.80 -7.29
CA HIS A 90 -8.38 -12.78 -8.01
C HIS A 90 -9.44 -13.44 -7.13
N ARG A 91 -10.06 -12.68 -6.21
CA ARG A 91 -11.09 -13.21 -5.32
C ARG A 91 -12.45 -13.19 -6.01
N PRO A 92 -13.27 -14.23 -5.84
CA PRO A 92 -14.68 -14.16 -6.22
C PRO A 92 -15.36 -13.02 -5.48
N PHE A 93 -16.22 -12.26 -6.17
CA PHE A 93 -16.98 -11.17 -5.52
C PHE A 93 -17.90 -11.68 -4.40
N ALA A 94 -18.25 -12.96 -4.42
CA ALA A 94 -19.04 -13.61 -3.36
C ALA A 94 -18.36 -13.59 -1.99
N VAL A 95 -17.04 -13.39 -1.91
CA VAL A 95 -16.30 -13.35 -0.63
C VAL A 95 -16.84 -12.29 0.34
N VAL A 96 -17.40 -11.18 -0.17
CA VAL A 96 -17.98 -10.14 0.70
C VAL A 96 -19.31 -10.56 1.32
N ASP A 97 -19.92 -11.62 0.79
CA ASP A 97 -21.16 -12.17 1.30
C ASP A 97 -20.98 -13.19 2.44
N ASP A 98 -19.76 -13.67 2.65
CA ASP A 98 -19.44 -14.68 3.66
C ASP A 98 -19.81 -14.23 5.08
N PRO A 99 -20.49 -15.07 5.88
CA PRO A 99 -20.90 -14.72 7.24
C PRO A 99 -19.74 -14.33 8.16
N GLU A 100 -18.61 -15.03 8.07
CA GLU A 100 -17.41 -14.82 8.87
C GLU A 100 -16.79 -13.46 8.55
N PHE A 101 -16.68 -13.14 7.25
CA PHE A 101 -16.17 -11.85 6.79
C PHE A 101 -17.04 -10.69 7.30
N LYS A 102 -18.37 -10.82 7.19
CA LYS A 102 -19.32 -9.84 7.73
C LYS A 102 -19.19 -9.69 9.24
N THR A 103 -19.00 -10.79 9.96
CA THR A 103 -18.86 -10.81 11.42
C THR A 103 -17.58 -10.09 11.85
N ILE A 104 -16.45 -10.36 11.19
CA ILE A 104 -15.18 -9.68 11.46
C ILE A 104 -15.32 -8.16 11.28
N LEU A 105 -15.92 -7.71 10.18
CA LEU A 105 -16.06 -6.26 9.93
C LEU A 105 -17.03 -5.59 10.91
N ARG A 106 -18.13 -6.27 11.28
CA ARG A 106 -19.08 -5.74 12.28
C ARG A 106 -18.49 -5.71 13.69
N MET A 107 -17.62 -6.66 14.02
CA MET A 107 -16.86 -6.64 15.28
C MET A 107 -15.95 -5.41 15.35
N LEU A 108 -15.27 -5.07 14.26
CA LEU A 108 -14.41 -3.88 14.18
C LEU A 108 -15.20 -2.57 14.16
N TYR A 109 -16.37 -2.55 13.49
CA TYR A 109 -17.25 -1.39 13.45
C TYR A 109 -18.71 -1.82 13.28
N GLY A 110 -19.51 -1.70 14.35
CA GLY A 110 -20.89 -2.20 14.39
C GLY A 110 -21.84 -1.56 13.37
N LYS A 111 -21.54 -0.35 12.87
CA LYS A 111 -22.33 0.34 11.84
C LYS A 111 -21.77 0.19 10.43
N VAL A 112 -20.89 -0.79 10.19
CA VAL A 112 -20.31 -1.01 8.87
C VAL A 112 -21.39 -1.38 7.85
N GLU A 113 -21.48 -0.59 6.79
CA GLU A 113 -22.28 -0.90 5.61
C GLU A 113 -21.43 -1.72 4.64
N LEU A 114 -21.88 -2.95 4.39
CA LEU A 114 -21.20 -3.89 3.50
C LEU A 114 -21.90 -3.94 2.14
N PRO A 115 -21.16 -3.81 1.04
CA PRO A 115 -21.74 -4.00 -0.28
C PRO A 115 -22.06 -5.49 -0.51
N SER A 116 -23.05 -5.76 -1.36
CA SER A 116 -23.26 -7.12 -1.88
C SER A 116 -22.23 -7.46 -2.95
N ARG A 117 -22.06 -8.76 -3.26
CA ARG A 117 -21.23 -9.21 -4.39
C ARG A 117 -21.56 -8.53 -5.72
N VAL A 118 -22.85 -8.22 -5.95
CA VAL A 118 -23.32 -7.56 -7.17
C VAL A 118 -22.86 -6.10 -7.21
N THR A 119 -22.84 -5.43 -6.06
CA THR A 119 -22.31 -4.07 -5.95
C THR A 119 -20.80 -4.04 -6.17
N VAL A 120 -20.05 -4.99 -5.60
CA VAL A 120 -18.60 -5.10 -5.84
C VAL A 120 -18.29 -5.37 -7.31
N SER A 121 -19.03 -6.28 -7.96
CA SER A 121 -18.89 -6.55 -9.40
C SER A 121 -19.08 -5.28 -10.24
N ARG A 122 -20.16 -4.52 -9.99
CA ARG A 122 -20.42 -3.23 -10.66
C ARG A 122 -19.33 -2.19 -10.40
N ASP A 123 -18.82 -2.13 -9.17
CA ASP A 123 -17.73 -1.22 -8.82
C ASP A 123 -16.46 -1.55 -9.59
N VAL A 124 -16.10 -2.84 -9.72
CA VAL A 124 -14.96 -3.27 -10.54
C VAL A 124 -15.17 -2.91 -12.02
N GLN A 125 -16.36 -3.16 -12.56
CA GLN A 125 -16.68 -2.78 -13.95
C GLN A 125 -16.54 -1.29 -14.20
N ARG A 126 -17.02 -0.45 -13.27
CA ARG A 126 -16.87 1.01 -13.36
C ARG A 126 -15.40 1.44 -13.29
N ILE A 127 -14.62 0.84 -12.39
CA ILE A 127 -13.17 1.11 -12.30
C ILE A 127 -12.48 0.75 -13.62
N VAL A 128 -12.84 -0.37 -14.24
CA VAL A 128 -12.30 -0.77 -15.56
C VAL A 128 -12.65 0.27 -16.63
N GLU A 129 -13.89 0.73 -16.69
CA GLU A 129 -14.33 1.73 -17.68
C GLU A 129 -13.60 3.09 -17.53
N GLU A 130 -13.49 3.57 -16.29
CA GLU A 130 -12.72 4.77 -15.96
C GLU A 130 -11.24 4.60 -16.33
N THR A 131 -10.67 3.41 -16.05
CA THR A 131 -9.28 3.09 -16.38
C THR A 131 -9.05 3.00 -17.88
N LYS A 132 -9.99 2.42 -18.66
CA LYS A 132 -9.94 2.38 -20.13
C LYS A 132 -9.88 3.78 -20.70
N THR A 133 -10.73 4.69 -20.21
CA THR A 133 -10.74 6.09 -20.65
C THR A 133 -9.39 6.78 -20.39
N SER A 134 -8.81 6.57 -19.21
CA SER A 134 -7.48 7.10 -18.87
C SER A 134 -6.36 6.48 -19.72
N LEU A 135 -6.45 5.18 -20.00
CA LEU A 135 -5.47 4.47 -20.83
C LEU A 135 -5.51 4.95 -22.29
N MET A 136 -6.70 5.18 -22.86
CA MET A 136 -6.84 5.75 -24.20
C MET A 136 -6.17 7.12 -24.29
N LYS A 137 -6.43 8.02 -23.34
CA LYS A 137 -5.76 9.33 -23.26
C LYS A 137 -4.24 9.21 -23.13
N ARG A 138 -3.76 8.23 -22.34
CA ARG A 138 -2.32 7.92 -22.22
C ARG A 138 -1.75 7.51 -23.57
N PHE A 139 -2.41 6.61 -24.29
CA PHE A 139 -1.96 6.14 -25.61
C PHE A 139 -2.01 7.24 -26.67
N GLU A 140 -3.03 8.09 -26.68
CA GLU A 140 -3.10 9.26 -27.57
C GLU A 140 -1.92 10.22 -27.34
N THR A 141 -1.60 10.47 -26.07
CA THR A 141 -0.47 11.31 -25.66
C THR A 141 0.86 10.67 -26.06
N LEU A 142 1.03 9.36 -25.83
CA LEU A 142 2.25 8.62 -26.12
C LEU A 142 2.51 8.45 -27.62
N THR A 143 1.47 8.25 -28.43
CA THR A 143 1.61 8.00 -29.87
C THR A 143 1.60 9.28 -30.70
N GLY A 144 1.25 10.42 -30.09
CA GLY A 144 1.18 11.72 -30.75
C GLY A 144 0.02 11.84 -31.74
N VAL A 145 -1.01 10.99 -31.63
CA VAL A 145 -2.17 10.99 -32.54
C VAL A 145 -3.01 12.28 -32.40
N ASN A 146 -3.02 12.88 -31.19
CA ASN A 146 -3.83 14.07 -30.88
C ASN A 146 -3.01 15.31 -30.46
N ALA A 147 -1.67 15.27 -30.54
CA ALA A 147 -0.82 16.39 -30.14
C ALA A 147 -0.12 17.03 -31.35
N SER A 148 -0.25 18.34 -31.52
CA SER A 148 0.59 19.15 -32.43
C SER A 148 2.07 19.17 -32.05
N ALA A 149 2.46 18.50 -30.96
CA ALA A 149 3.82 18.46 -30.45
C ALA A 149 4.60 17.28 -31.07
N GLN A 150 5.57 17.63 -31.93
CA GLN A 150 6.40 16.74 -32.74
C GLN A 150 7.37 15.83 -31.97
N ASN A 151 7.29 15.69 -30.64
CA ASN A 151 8.47 15.30 -29.87
C ASN A 151 8.49 13.99 -29.09
N LEU A 152 7.48 13.12 -29.07
CA LEU A 152 7.67 11.73 -28.62
C LEU A 152 6.71 10.77 -29.36
N LYS A 153 7.20 10.06 -30.38
CA LYS A 153 6.49 8.93 -31.01
C LYS A 153 6.76 7.64 -30.22
N GLY A 154 6.16 7.52 -29.05
CA GLY A 154 6.07 6.23 -28.37
C GLY A 154 5.33 5.21 -29.25
N LYS A 155 5.67 3.93 -29.12
CA LYS A 155 4.98 2.83 -29.82
C LYS A 155 4.26 1.96 -28.80
N VAL A 156 3.05 1.54 -29.15
CA VAL A 156 2.29 0.52 -28.41
C VAL A 156 2.30 -0.74 -29.25
N HIS A 157 2.84 -1.82 -28.71
CA HIS A 157 2.84 -3.15 -29.32
C HIS A 157 1.68 -3.97 -28.78
N LEU A 158 0.87 -4.54 -29.68
CA LEU A 158 -0.22 -5.44 -29.31
C LEU A 158 0.25 -6.88 -29.39
N CYS A 159 0.02 -7.66 -28.35
CA CYS A 159 0.21 -9.11 -28.37
C CYS A 159 -1.15 -9.78 -28.21
N VAL A 160 -1.39 -10.78 -29.04
CA VAL A 160 -2.62 -11.56 -29.03
C VAL A 160 -2.24 -13.00 -28.73
N ASP A 161 -2.84 -13.58 -27.70
CA ASP A 161 -2.63 -14.95 -27.26
C ASP A 161 -3.96 -15.71 -27.33
N GLY A 162 -4.01 -16.77 -28.13
CA GLY A 162 -5.21 -17.56 -28.37
C GLY A 162 -5.01 -19.01 -27.96
N TRP A 163 -5.91 -19.54 -27.14
CA TRP A 163 -5.85 -20.94 -26.70
C TRP A 163 -7.25 -21.56 -26.58
N THR A 164 -7.30 -22.88 -26.63
CA THR A 164 -8.52 -23.65 -26.38
C THR A 164 -8.39 -24.35 -25.03
N SER A 165 -9.34 -24.11 -24.14
CA SER A 165 -9.38 -24.78 -22.83
C SER A 165 -9.73 -26.28 -22.96
N PRO A 166 -9.46 -27.09 -21.92
CA PRO A 166 -9.88 -28.50 -21.88
C PRO A 166 -11.39 -28.71 -22.08
N ASN A 167 -12.20 -27.70 -21.79
CA ASN A 167 -13.65 -27.73 -21.99
C ASN A 167 -14.07 -27.33 -23.43
N VAL A 168 -13.13 -27.31 -24.38
CA VAL A 168 -13.34 -26.97 -25.80
C VAL A 168 -13.90 -25.54 -26.00
N ILE A 169 -13.56 -24.64 -25.07
CA ILE A 169 -13.88 -23.22 -25.18
C ILE A 169 -12.62 -22.50 -25.66
N SER A 170 -12.73 -21.76 -26.76
CA SER A 170 -11.67 -20.90 -27.29
C SER A 170 -11.60 -19.59 -26.50
N PHE A 171 -10.40 -19.08 -26.34
CA PHE A 171 -10.13 -17.80 -25.67
C PHE A 171 -9.13 -16.99 -26.48
N LEU A 172 -9.24 -15.67 -26.39
CA LEU A 172 -8.30 -14.71 -26.99
C LEU A 172 -7.98 -13.62 -25.97
N GLY A 173 -6.75 -13.64 -25.46
CA GLY A 173 -6.18 -12.57 -24.66
C GLY A 173 -5.55 -11.50 -25.56
N VAL A 174 -5.92 -10.25 -25.36
CA VAL A 174 -5.30 -9.11 -26.05
C VAL A 174 -4.57 -8.26 -25.01
N THR A 175 -3.28 -8.01 -25.25
CA THR A 175 -2.43 -7.23 -24.35
C THR A 175 -1.73 -6.10 -25.11
N ALA A 176 -1.50 -4.98 -24.45
CA ALA A 176 -0.70 -3.88 -24.95
C ALA A 176 0.58 -3.74 -24.14
N HIS A 177 1.68 -3.50 -24.83
CA HIS A 177 3.02 -3.29 -24.26
C HIS A 177 3.60 -2.00 -24.82
N TRP A 178 4.18 -1.16 -23.97
CA TRP A 178 4.83 0.08 -24.39
C TRP A 178 6.00 0.42 -23.47
N HIS A 179 6.85 1.34 -23.90
CA HIS A 179 7.96 1.83 -23.10
C HIS A 179 7.67 3.23 -22.58
N GLU A 180 7.85 3.44 -21.28
CA GLU A 180 7.58 4.70 -20.60
C GLU A 180 8.44 4.81 -19.34
N ASP A 181 9.03 5.98 -19.08
CA ASP A 181 9.90 6.22 -17.91
C ASP A 181 11.03 5.18 -17.74
N ALA A 182 11.66 4.79 -18.86
CA ALA A 182 12.71 3.75 -18.91
C ALA A 182 12.25 2.34 -18.48
N GLU A 183 10.94 2.08 -18.43
CA GLU A 183 10.36 0.79 -18.08
C GLU A 183 9.42 0.27 -19.18
N ILE A 184 9.38 -1.05 -19.34
CA ILE A 184 8.35 -1.71 -20.15
C ILE A 184 7.09 -1.80 -19.31
N ARG A 185 6.04 -1.14 -19.78
CA ARG A 185 4.69 -1.22 -19.24
C ARG A 185 3.88 -2.23 -20.05
N HIS A 186 2.94 -2.89 -19.38
CA HIS A 186 1.99 -3.78 -20.05
C HIS A 186 0.62 -3.74 -19.37
N VAL A 187 -0.42 -4.04 -20.15
CA VAL A 187 -1.80 -4.14 -19.66
C VAL A 187 -2.60 -5.13 -20.50
N ILE A 188 -3.54 -5.82 -19.89
CA ILE A 188 -4.55 -6.62 -20.60
C ILE A 188 -5.63 -5.68 -21.09
N LEU A 189 -5.86 -5.64 -22.41
CA LEU A 189 -6.90 -4.82 -23.03
C LEU A 189 -8.25 -5.53 -23.04
N ASP A 190 -8.23 -6.82 -23.40
CA ASP A 190 -9.44 -7.63 -23.47
C ASP A 190 -9.14 -9.11 -23.29
N PHE A 191 -10.19 -9.84 -22.92
CA PHE A 191 -10.20 -11.29 -22.79
C PHE A 191 -11.51 -11.79 -23.41
N ILE A 192 -11.43 -12.30 -24.63
CA ILE A 192 -12.58 -12.73 -25.42
C ILE A 192 -12.74 -14.24 -25.26
N ARG A 193 -13.98 -14.68 -25.13
CA ARG A 193 -14.41 -16.08 -25.04
C ARG A 193 -15.35 -16.41 -26.19
#